data_AF-A0A819JVJ4-F1
#
_entry.id   AF-A0A819JVJ4-F1
#
_cell.length_a   1.000
_cell.length_b   1.000
_cell.length_c   1.000
_cell.angle_alpha   90.00
_cell.angle_beta   90.00
_cell.angle_gamma   90.00
#
_symmetry.space_group_name_H-M   'P 1'
#
loop_
_entity.id
_entity.type
_entity.pdbx_description
1 polymer ?
#
loop_
_entity_poly.entity_id
_entity_poly.type
_entity_poly.pdbx_seq_one_letter_code
_entity_poly.pdbx_strand_id
1 'polypeptide(L)' 'MSTGQMVAGEKYEGNGDERLNFPSSIVVDKNGTMFICDRNNKRVQQWFQNANSGQTLNSNISCWGLYPIAIYEYLVGGKF' A
#
# COMPACT_ATOMS: atom_id res chain seq x y z
N MET A 1 2.94 -26.45 -11.87
CA MET A 1 2.07 -25.65 -10.99
C MET A 1 2.84 -24.37 -10.67
N SER A 2 2.28 -23.18 -10.90
CA SER A 2 2.88 -21.94 -10.41
C SER A 2 2.33 -21.65 -9.02
N THR A 3 3.19 -21.42 -8.03
CA THR A 3 2.78 -20.90 -6.73
C THR A 3 2.64 -19.39 -6.82
N GLY A 4 1.64 -18.82 -6.13
CA GLY A 4 1.56 -17.38 -5.95
C GLY A 4 2.76 -16.88 -5.14
N GLN A 5 3.26 -15.69 -5.50
CA GLN A 5 4.31 -15.01 -4.75
C GLN A 5 3.71 -13.86 -3.95
N MET A 6 4.14 -13.72 -2.70
CA MET A 6 3.85 -12.54 -1.89
C MET A 6 4.69 -11.38 -2.42
N VAL A 7 4.02 -10.31 -2.85
CA VAL A 7 4.66 -9.11 -3.41
C VAL A 7 4.63 -7.92 -2.45
N ALA A 8 3.87 -8.06 -1.36
CA ALA A 8 3.54 -7.02 -0.40
C ALA A 8 3.09 -7.68 0.92
N GLY A 9 3.67 -7.28 2.04
CA GLY A 9 3.31 -7.74 3.39
C GLY A 9 4.10 -8.95 3.84
N GLU A 10 3.75 -9.43 5.04
CA GLU A 10 4.17 -10.72 5.57
C GLU A 10 2.94 -11.61 5.83
N LYS A 11 3.21 -12.85 6.26
CA LYS A 11 2.19 -13.83 6.60
C LYS A 11 1.18 -13.35 7.65
N TYR A 12 1.59 -12.46 8.55
CA TYR A 12 0.78 -11.98 9.66
C TYR A 12 0.67 -10.46 9.65
N GLU A 13 -0.44 -9.96 10.18
CA GLU A 13 -0.64 -8.54 10.33
C GLU A 13 0.34 -7.90 11.33
N GLY A 14 0.61 -6.60 11.14
CA GLY A 14 1.47 -5.84 12.03
C GLY A 14 1.70 -4.41 11.55
N ASN A 15 2.44 -3.65 12.33
CA ASN A 15 2.71 -2.23 12.08
C ASN A 15 4.15 -1.94 11.60
N GLY A 16 5.00 -2.97 11.53
CA GLY A 16 6.32 -2.89 10.89
C GLY A 16 6.19 -2.59 9.40
N ASP A 17 7.27 -2.11 8.79
CA ASP A 17 7.26 -1.68 7.38
C ASP A 17 7.09 -2.86 6.41
N GLU A 18 7.50 -4.05 6.84
CA GLU A 18 7.29 -5.33 6.17
C GLU A 18 5.84 -5.85 6.30
N ARG A 19 5.01 -5.26 7.17
CA ARG A 19 3.66 -5.76 7.48
C ARG A 19 2.55 -4.78 7.10
N LEU A 20 1.37 -5.33 6.86
CA LEU A 20 0.11 -4.60 6.72
C LEU A 20 -0.83 -5.00 7.85
N ASN A 21 -1.81 -4.16 8.15
CA ASN A 21 -2.90 -4.45 9.07
C ASN A 21 -4.23 -4.00 8.45
N PHE A 22 -4.98 -5.00 7.98
CA PHE A 22 -6.27 -4.82 7.30
C PHE A 22 -6.19 -3.85 6.09
N PRO A 23 -5.34 -4.13 5.08
CA PRO A 23 -5.23 -3.28 3.91
C PRO A 23 -6.56 -3.28 3.14
N SER A 24 -7.08 -2.10 2.82
CA SER A 24 -8.45 -1.96 2.27
C SER A 24 -8.49 -1.58 0.79
N SER A 25 -7.37 -1.11 0.24
CA SER A 25 -7.28 -0.65 -1.16
C SER A 25 -5.83 -0.60 -1.62
N ILE A 26 -5.62 -0.76 -2.93
CA ILE A 26 -4.31 -0.73 -3.59
C ILE A 26 -4.42 -0.06 -4.95
N VAL A 27 -3.41 0.72 -5.31
CA VAL A 27 -3.14 1.15 -6.68
C VAL A 27 -1.72 0.83 -7.09
N VAL A 28 -1.50 0.66 -8.38
CA VAL A 28 -0.18 0.34 -8.95
C VAL A 28 0.13 1.35 -10.04
N ASP A 29 1.30 1.98 -9.99
CA ASP A 29 1.76 2.89 -11.03
C ASP A 29 2.36 2.13 -12.24
N LYS A 30 2.74 2.87 -13.28
CA LYS A 30 3.37 2.32 -14.50
C LYS A 30 4.73 1.65 -14.25
N ASN A 31 5.39 1.94 -13.13
CA ASN A 31 6.67 1.37 -12.74
C ASN A 31 6.49 0.11 -11.86
N GLY A 32 5.24 -0.29 -11.57
CA GLY A 32 4.94 -1.41 -10.67
C GLY A 32 5.01 -1.03 -9.19
N THR A 33 5.12 0.26 -8.85
CA THR A 33 5.06 0.72 -7.47
C THR A 33 3.64 0.61 -6.95
N MET A 34 3.47 -0.06 -5.82
CA MET A 34 2.19 -0.24 -5.16
C MET A 34 2.01 0.82 -4.08
N PHE A 35 0.81 1.40 -4.00
CA PHE A 35 0.41 2.26 -2.91
C PHE A 35 -0.81 1.64 -2.25
N ILE A 36 -0.66 1.28 -0.97
CA ILE A 36 -1.64 0.47 -0.24
C ILE A 36 -2.15 1.27 0.94
N CYS A 37 -3.48 1.32 1.06
CA CYS A 37 -4.11 1.90 2.23
C CYS A 37 -4.16 0.85 3.35
N ASP A 38 -3.26 1.01 4.31
CA ASP A 38 -3.05 0.11 5.44
C ASP A 38 -3.91 0.58 6.62
N ARG A 39 -5.19 0.18 6.57
CA ARG A 39 -6.28 0.85 7.29
C ARG A 39 -6.09 0.87 8.80
N ASN A 40 -5.78 -0.27 9.42
CA ASN A 40 -5.70 -0.31 10.88
C ASN A 40 -4.42 0.36 11.39
N ASN A 41 -3.38 0.44 10.56
CA ASN A 41 -2.19 1.24 10.83
C ASN A 41 -2.37 2.72 10.46
N LYS A 42 -3.52 3.11 9.88
CA LYS A 42 -3.88 4.50 9.50
C LYS A 42 -2.79 5.16 8.64
N ARG A 43 -2.24 4.41 7.68
CA ARG A 43 -1.15 4.87 6.81
C ARG A 43 -1.37 4.47 5.36
N VAL A 44 -0.61 5.10 4.48
CA VAL A 44 -0.37 4.59 3.12
C VAL A 44 1.05 4.11 3.01
N GLN A 45 1.20 2.83 2.67
CA GLN A 45 2.49 2.19 2.39
C GLN A 45 2.76 2.24 0.89
N GLN A 46 3.94 2.74 0.51
CA GLN A 46 4.51 2.60 -0.81
C GLN A 46 5.39 1.34 -0.85
N TRP A 47 5.21 0.50 -1.86
CA TRP A 47 6.06 -0.67 -2.09
C TRP A 47 6.60 -0.67 -3.51
N PHE A 48 7.92 -0.68 -3.62
CA PHE A 48 8.57 -0.92 -4.91
C PHE A 48 8.49 -2.40 -5.29
N GLN A 49 8.52 -2.67 -6.59
CA GLN A 49 8.57 -4.03 -7.10
C GLN A 49 9.75 -4.79 -6.47
N ASN A 50 9.48 -6.00 -5.98
CA ASN A 50 10.46 -6.88 -5.31
C ASN A 50 11.06 -6.33 -3.99
N ALA A 51 10.49 -5.28 -3.41
CA ALA A 51 10.92 -4.80 -2.09
C ALA A 51 10.45 -5.76 -0.99
N ASN A 52 11.28 -5.94 0.04
CA ASN A 52 10.96 -6.76 1.22
C ASN A 52 10.18 -5.96 2.29
N SER A 53 10.16 -4.63 2.19
CA SER A 53 9.48 -3.74 3.14
C SER A 53 8.97 -2.49 2.44
N GLY A 54 7.88 -1.94 2.99
CA GLY A 54 7.22 -0.76 2.44
C GLY A 54 7.77 0.50 3.08
N GLN A 55 7.41 1.64 2.52
CA GLN A 55 7.74 2.95 3.04
C GLN A 55 6.45 3.67 3.39
N THR A 56 6.34 4.19 4.61
CA THR A 56 5.18 5.01 4.97
C THR A 56 5.26 6.33 4.22
N LEU A 57 4.40 6.51 3.23
CA LEU A 57 4.28 7.74 2.46
C LEU A 57 3.48 8.79 3.24
N ASN A 58 2.38 8.36 3.86
CA ASN A 58 1.52 9.20 4.68
C ASN A 58 1.05 8.43 5.92
N SER A 59 1.00 9.10 7.06
CA SER A 59 0.48 8.57 8.32
C SER A 59 -0.71 9.38 8.82
N ASN A 60 -1.47 8.83 9.77
CA ASN A 60 -2.68 9.43 10.33
C ASN A 60 -3.77 9.74 9.28
N ILE A 61 -3.87 8.89 8.26
CA ILE A 61 -4.89 9.00 7.21
C ILE A 61 -6.03 8.01 7.45
N SER A 62 -7.24 8.40 7.05
CA SER A 62 -8.38 7.49 6.99
C SER A 62 -8.45 6.87 5.61
N CYS A 63 -8.45 5.54 5.53
CA CYS A 63 -8.69 4.82 4.29
C CYS A 63 -10.17 4.84 3.85
N TRP A 64 -11.08 5.28 4.73
CA TRP A 64 -12.50 5.34 4.43
C TRP A 64 -12.79 6.58 3.57
N GLY A 65 -13.31 6.35 2.36
CA GLY A 65 -13.57 7.40 1.37
C GLY A 65 -12.42 7.62 0.36
N LEU A 66 -11.26 6.98 0.56
CA LEU A 66 -10.19 6.92 -0.42
C LEU A 66 -10.45 5.76 -1.39
N TYR A 67 -11.29 6.00 -2.41
CA TYR A 67 -11.43 5.08 -3.54
C TYR A 67 -10.07 4.91 -4.25
N PRO A 68 -9.84 3.82 -5.00
CA PRO A 68 -8.53 3.54 -5.63
C PRO A 68 -7.93 4.77 -6.33
N ILE A 69 -8.75 5.51 -7.10
CA ILE A 69 -8.31 6.72 -7.81
C ILE A 69 -7.85 7.85 -6.88
N ALA A 70 -8.48 8.00 -5.71
CA ALA A 70 -8.15 9.03 -4.74
C ALA A 70 -6.85 8.73 -3.99
N ILE A 71 -6.42 7.46 -3.87
CA ILE A 71 -5.11 7.14 -3.27
C ILE A 71 -4.00 7.74 -4.13
N TYR A 72 -4.09 7.60 -5.45
CA TYR A 72 -3.04 8.11 -6.33
C TYR A 72 -3.06 9.64 -6.43
N GLU A 73 -4.23 10.23 -6.69
CA GLU A 73 -4.37 11.68 -6.85
C GLU A 73 -4.10 12.45 -5.54
N TYR A 74 -4.60 11.96 -4.40
CA TYR A 74 -4.56 12.68 -3.13
C TYR A 74 -3.24 12.50 -2.37
N LEU A 75 -2.51 11.39 -2.61
CA LEU A 75 -1.32 11.04 -1.83
C LEU A 75 -0.02 11.01 -2.64
N VAL A 76 -0.09 10.79 -3.97
CA VAL A 76 1.09 10.71 -4.85
C VAL A 76 1.25 11.97 -5.72
N GLY A 77 0.24 12.85 -5.74
CA GLY A 77 0.29 14.14 -6.45
C GLY A 77 0.25 14.06 -7.97
N GLY A 78 -0.08 12.89 -8.54
CA GLY A 78 -0.19 12.69 -9.98
C GLY A 78 -1.59 13.00 -10.49
N LYS A 79 -1.74 14.09 -11.26
CA LYS A 79 -2.86 14.26 -12.19
C LYS A 79 -2.59 13.43 -13.45
N PHE A 80 -3.64 12.85 -14.03
CA PHE A 80 -3.58 12.03 -15.25
C PHE A 80 -2.78 12.67 -16.39
#